data_AF-A0A0C3S5T4-F1
#
_entry.id   AF-A0A0C3S5T4-F1
#
_cell.length_a   1.000
_cell.length_b   1.000
_cell.length_c   1.000
_cell.angle_alpha   90.00
_cell.angle_beta   90.00
_cell.angle_gamma   90.00
#
_symmetry.space_group_name_H-M   'P 1'
#
loop_
_entity.id
_entity.type
_entity.pdbx_description
1 polymer ?
#
loop_
_entity_poly.entity_id
_entity_poly.type
_entity_poly.pdbx_seq_one_letter_code
_entity_poly.pdbx_strand_id
1 'polypeptide(L)'
;MALLHDLPQDVLDALLHSLPDFAALAAALRASRRLYDAFISHPRSIALAIAFNVVGPALPQAARLVHYTEDYETLLDEPAVLDRPLNRHLHKDRSSPMSRLTDTESLRFRRATYRLWLYCEFFIEDRDDDEDDDNSDIDETQTRNARPWLECLPTDELLELERVANFLQEMCQWINTSSSFALHPNEISPSESAYMQGPKVIWDAYNGNKAYPFARNWGGDATFTVQLSDIFSRRRVSDEEHQLKLSKAILDVVNGIDDVCHRCYGAQGVHLWGRSNWHLLRGFLSVGNLAHMLDGRLPMNGHETNQLRAHIQRLDPHSGVMTFNWSDFLQQVCDMDVDAEGPWDTDKWYCMDCMRHLLQTRLRKWWIATKVSLHGPLQEDCWYGFHCRTQVHKRMHAEKLNHLCEPTRGDGAAPLSA
;
A
#
# COMPACT_ATOMS: atom_id res chain seq x y z
N MET A 1 55.62 -6.77 -8.69
CA MET A 1 54.40 -6.45 -7.92
C MET A 1 54.85 -5.66 -6.72
N ALA A 2 54.48 -4.38 -6.62
CA ALA A 2 54.68 -3.65 -5.38
C ALA A 2 53.82 -4.33 -4.31
N LEU A 3 54.46 -4.86 -3.29
CA LEU A 3 53.76 -5.44 -2.16
C LEU A 3 53.09 -4.28 -1.40
N LEU A 4 51.89 -4.50 -0.88
CA LEU A 4 51.07 -3.47 -0.19
C LEU A 4 51.84 -2.65 0.86
N HIS A 5 52.94 -3.20 1.40
CA HIS A 5 53.84 -2.53 2.34
C HIS A 5 54.70 -1.39 1.76
N ASP A 6 54.85 -1.28 0.44
CA ASP A 6 55.66 -0.24 -0.19
C ASP A 6 54.83 0.95 -0.67
N LEU A 7 53.50 0.86 -0.53
CA LEU A 7 52.61 1.91 -0.99
C LEU A 7 52.72 3.14 -0.07
N PRO A 8 52.83 4.34 -0.65
CA PRO A 8 52.69 5.60 0.06
C PRO A 8 51.35 5.70 0.82
N GLN A 9 51.33 6.48 1.89
CA GLN A 9 50.18 6.63 2.78
C GLN A 9 48.93 7.16 2.07
N ASP A 10 49.11 8.14 1.18
CA ASP A 10 48.06 8.72 0.33
C ASP A 10 47.44 7.69 -0.63
N VAL A 11 48.23 6.74 -1.13
CA VAL A 11 47.72 5.64 -1.96
C VAL A 11 46.92 4.64 -1.12
N LEU A 12 47.34 4.36 0.10
CA LEU A 12 46.58 3.52 1.03
C LEU A 12 45.26 4.17 1.43
N ASP A 13 45.26 5.49 1.68
CA ASP A 13 44.04 6.25 1.94
C ASP A 13 43.10 6.19 0.73
N ALA A 14 43.58 6.52 -0.47
CA ALA A 14 42.78 6.46 -1.69
C ALA A 14 42.18 5.06 -1.95
N LEU A 15 42.91 3.99 -1.64
CA LEU A 15 42.39 2.61 -1.69
C LEU A 15 41.23 2.42 -0.71
N LEU A 16 41.37 2.88 0.54
CA LEU A 16 40.31 2.81 1.54
C LEU A 16 39.10 3.69 1.15
N HIS A 17 39.30 4.90 0.62
CA HIS A 17 38.24 5.77 0.10
C HIS A 17 37.44 5.13 -1.04
N SER A 18 38.05 4.21 -1.79
CA SER A 18 37.41 3.53 -2.93
C SER A 18 36.61 2.28 -2.57
N LEU A 19 36.62 1.85 -1.29
CA LEU A 19 35.88 0.66 -0.88
C LEU A 19 34.36 0.90 -0.96
N PRO A 20 33.58 -0.10 -1.38
CA PRO A 20 32.16 0.09 -1.68
C PRO A 20 31.29 0.30 -0.44
N ASP A 21 31.65 -0.31 0.70
CA ASP A 21 30.85 -0.29 1.92
C ASP A 21 31.67 -0.54 3.20
N PHE A 22 31.01 -0.47 4.35
CA PHE A 22 31.62 -0.69 5.66
C PHE A 22 32.04 -2.15 5.90
N ALA A 23 31.44 -3.12 5.21
CA ALA A 23 31.83 -4.53 5.33
C ALA A 23 33.16 -4.79 4.62
N ALA A 24 33.33 -4.21 3.43
CA ALA A 24 34.58 -4.19 2.67
C ALA A 24 35.69 -3.46 3.45
N LEU A 25 35.37 -2.32 4.08
CA LEU A 25 36.29 -1.64 5.00
C LEU A 25 36.70 -2.57 6.14
N ALA A 26 35.75 -3.16 6.87
CA ALA A 26 36.06 -4.05 7.98
C ALA A 26 36.86 -5.30 7.56
N ALA A 27 36.65 -5.82 6.35
CA ALA A 27 37.45 -6.91 5.80
C ALA A 27 38.88 -6.45 5.47
N ALA A 28 39.05 -5.30 4.82
CA ALA A 28 40.35 -4.72 4.47
C ALA A 28 41.20 -4.42 5.71
N LEU A 29 40.59 -3.84 6.75
CA LEU A 29 41.26 -3.53 8.02
C LEU A 29 41.74 -4.78 8.76
N ARG A 30 41.00 -5.90 8.66
CA ARG A 30 41.39 -7.19 9.26
C ARG A 30 42.47 -7.91 8.44
N ALA A 31 42.54 -7.67 7.14
CA ALA A 31 43.48 -8.33 6.24
C ALA A 31 44.89 -7.71 6.26
N SER A 32 45.03 -6.42 6.61
CA SER A 32 46.31 -5.72 6.53
C SER A 32 46.50 -4.68 7.65
N ARG A 33 47.59 -4.83 8.40
CA ARG A 33 47.98 -3.85 9.43
C ARG A 33 48.27 -2.47 8.86
N ARG A 34 48.85 -2.38 7.65
CA ARG A 34 49.10 -1.08 6.98
C ARG A 34 47.81 -0.34 6.63
N LEU A 35 46.78 -1.06 6.18
CA LEU A 35 45.47 -0.47 5.91
C LEU A 35 44.78 -0.05 7.22
N TYR A 36 44.96 -0.83 8.28
CA TYR A 36 44.52 -0.43 9.62
C TYR A 36 45.21 0.84 10.12
N ASP A 37 46.53 0.93 10.00
CA ASP A 37 47.30 2.12 10.40
C ASP A 37 46.89 3.37 9.58
N ALA A 38 46.60 3.17 8.28
CA ALA A 38 46.07 4.22 7.42
C ALA A 38 44.68 4.70 7.88
N PHE A 39 43.78 3.77 8.20
CA PHE A 39 42.48 4.10 8.75
C PHE A 39 42.57 4.84 10.09
N ILE A 40 43.47 4.42 10.99
CA ILE A 40 43.69 5.11 12.28
C ILE A 40 44.20 6.54 12.08
N SER A 41 44.95 6.79 11.00
CA SER A 41 45.43 8.13 10.66
C SER A 41 44.30 9.04 10.17
N HIS A 42 43.32 8.51 9.43
CA HIS A 42 42.24 9.29 8.82
C HIS A 42 40.82 8.69 8.97
N PRO A 43 40.37 8.32 10.18
CA PRO A 43 39.19 7.48 10.36
C PRO A 43 37.91 8.17 9.90
N ARG A 44 37.79 9.48 10.15
CA ARG A 44 36.62 10.28 9.76
C ARG A 44 36.52 10.47 8.25
N SER A 45 37.62 10.82 7.59
CA SER A 45 37.60 11.05 6.13
C SER A 45 37.28 9.75 5.38
N ILE A 46 37.88 8.64 5.80
CA ILE A 46 37.62 7.32 5.22
C ILE A 46 36.18 6.91 5.51
N ALA A 47 35.71 6.97 6.76
CA ALA A 47 34.32 6.63 7.08
C ALA A 47 33.30 7.49 6.33
N LEU A 48 33.56 8.78 6.17
CA LEU A 48 32.70 9.69 5.40
C LEU A 48 32.67 9.30 3.92
N ALA A 49 33.80 8.90 3.35
CA ALA A 49 33.85 8.46 1.96
C ALA A 49 33.19 7.10 1.75
N ILE A 50 33.33 6.16 2.69
CA ILE A 50 32.55 4.92 2.66
C ILE A 50 31.05 5.24 2.77
N ALA A 51 30.67 6.12 3.68
CA ALA A 51 29.28 6.55 3.81
C ALA A 51 28.79 7.24 2.52
N PHE A 52 29.64 8.02 1.84
CA PHE A 52 29.33 8.62 0.54
C PHE A 52 29.20 7.55 -0.56
N ASN A 53 30.04 6.52 -0.56
CA ASN A 53 29.93 5.43 -1.54
C ASN A 53 28.64 4.63 -1.35
N VAL A 54 28.18 4.49 -0.10
CA VAL A 54 26.93 3.79 0.25
C VAL A 54 25.69 4.65 -0.03
N VAL A 55 25.69 5.91 0.42
CA VAL A 55 24.52 6.79 0.44
C VAL A 55 24.46 7.73 -0.78
N GLY A 56 25.61 8.01 -1.38
CA GLY A 56 25.78 8.94 -2.48
C GLY A 56 25.69 10.41 -2.04
N PRO A 57 25.28 11.30 -2.96
CA PRO A 57 25.08 12.74 -2.70
C PRO A 57 24.10 13.07 -1.56
N ALA A 58 23.34 12.08 -1.08
CA ALA A 58 22.42 12.22 0.05
C ALA A 58 23.11 12.15 1.43
N LEU A 59 24.44 11.98 1.50
CA LEU A 59 25.16 11.87 2.77
C LEU A 59 24.93 13.04 3.75
N PRO A 60 24.94 14.33 3.32
CA PRO A 60 24.67 15.45 4.24
C PRO A 60 23.25 15.41 4.83
N GLN A 61 22.27 14.90 4.08
CA GLN A 61 20.89 14.71 4.52
C GLN A 61 20.81 13.53 5.51
N ALA A 62 21.44 12.41 5.18
CA ALA A 62 21.51 11.26 6.08
C ALA A 62 22.22 11.60 7.41
N ALA A 63 23.32 12.35 7.37
CA ALA A 63 24.01 12.81 8.58
C ALA A 63 23.13 13.75 9.42
N ARG A 64 22.38 14.66 8.79
CA ARG A 64 21.38 15.48 9.47
C ARG A 64 20.29 14.63 10.11
N LEU A 65 19.80 13.60 9.43
CA LEU A 65 18.83 12.66 9.99
C LEU A 65 19.40 11.94 11.23
N VAL A 66 20.66 11.47 11.20
CA VAL A 66 21.31 10.90 12.39
C VAL A 66 21.33 11.89 13.57
N HIS A 67 21.60 13.17 13.31
CA HIS A 67 21.57 14.19 14.35
C HIS A 67 20.15 14.54 14.85
N TYR A 68 19.14 14.48 13.98
CA TYR A 68 17.73 14.63 14.38
C TYR A 68 17.21 13.40 15.14
N THR A 69 17.83 12.23 14.95
CA THR A 69 17.41 10.96 15.55
C THR A 69 18.08 10.63 16.88
N GLU A 70 18.94 11.50 17.44
CA GLU A 70 19.37 11.37 18.84
C GLU A 70 18.18 11.47 19.83
N ASP A 71 17.04 12.05 19.40
CA ASP A 71 15.75 11.99 20.14
C ASP A 71 14.84 10.81 19.71
N TYR A 72 15.24 10.00 18.73
CA TYR A 72 14.44 8.94 18.11
C TYR A 72 15.22 7.63 17.88
N GLU A 73 15.90 7.10 18.91
CA GLU A 73 16.59 5.79 18.89
C GLU A 73 15.73 4.62 18.37
N THR A 74 14.40 4.76 18.32
CA THR A 74 13.45 3.78 17.79
C THR A 74 13.45 3.60 16.26
N LEU A 75 14.10 4.47 15.47
CA LEU A 75 14.03 4.42 14.00
C LEU A 75 14.96 3.38 13.36
N LEU A 76 16.02 2.93 14.06
CA LEU A 76 16.99 1.97 13.52
C LEU A 76 16.55 0.49 13.66
N ASP A 77 15.48 0.21 14.41
CA ASP A 77 14.83 -1.11 14.48
C ASP A 77 13.82 -1.36 13.33
N GLU A 78 13.79 -0.48 12.31
CA GLU A 78 12.84 -0.50 11.18
C GLU A 78 13.11 -1.42 9.94
N PRO A 79 14.04 -2.41 9.91
CA PRO A 79 14.07 -3.37 8.79
C PRO A 79 12.71 -4.07 8.58
N ALA A 80 11.91 -4.21 9.65
CA ALA A 80 10.58 -4.82 9.61
C ALA A 80 9.54 -4.04 8.80
N VAL A 81 9.67 -2.70 8.71
CA VAL A 81 8.77 -1.82 7.94
C VAL A 81 8.90 -2.11 6.44
N LEU A 82 10.14 -2.32 5.99
CA LEU A 82 10.47 -2.62 4.59
C LEU A 82 10.29 -4.11 4.24
N ASP A 83 10.06 -4.97 5.26
CA ASP A 83 10.01 -6.43 5.12
C ASP A 83 8.62 -7.09 5.06
N ARG A 84 7.52 -6.33 5.01
CA ARG A 84 6.13 -6.89 5.03
C ARG A 84 5.23 -6.34 3.89
N PRO A 85 3.95 -6.75 3.76
CA PRO A 85 3.49 -7.71 2.76
C PRO A 85 2.92 -7.08 1.48
N LEU A 86 2.44 -5.82 1.52
CA LEU A 86 1.64 -5.27 0.42
C LEU A 86 2.46 -5.15 -0.88
N ASN A 87 3.73 -4.74 -0.77
CA ASN A 87 4.62 -4.62 -1.94
C ASN A 87 4.93 -5.96 -2.60
N ARG A 88 4.87 -7.04 -1.82
CA ARG A 88 5.45 -8.34 -2.13
C ARG A 88 4.46 -9.24 -2.85
N HIS A 89 3.21 -9.26 -2.38
CA HIS A 89 2.17 -10.14 -2.90
C HIS A 89 1.58 -9.64 -4.21
N LEU A 90 1.27 -8.35 -4.34
CA LEU A 90 0.57 -7.88 -5.53
C LEU A 90 1.49 -7.55 -6.71
N HIS A 91 2.76 -7.22 -6.48
CA HIS A 91 3.63 -6.75 -7.58
C HIS A 91 4.72 -7.74 -8.00
N LYS A 92 5.16 -8.64 -7.12
CA LYS A 92 6.25 -9.58 -7.42
C LYS A 92 5.76 -11.01 -7.57
N ASP A 93 5.09 -11.54 -6.56
CA ASP A 93 4.61 -12.93 -6.54
C ASP A 93 3.40 -13.08 -5.61
N ARG A 94 2.21 -13.18 -6.22
CA ARG A 94 0.95 -13.31 -5.48
C ARG A 94 0.74 -14.68 -4.85
N SER A 95 1.45 -15.70 -5.31
CA SER A 95 1.33 -17.06 -4.79
C SER A 95 2.08 -17.25 -3.47
N SER A 96 3.11 -16.43 -3.22
CA SER A 96 3.95 -16.53 -2.05
C SER A 96 3.39 -15.69 -0.89
N PRO A 97 3.25 -16.22 0.33
CA PRO A 97 2.88 -15.45 1.53
C PRO A 97 4.04 -14.65 2.11
N MET A 98 5.23 -14.74 1.49
CA MET A 98 6.43 -13.98 1.87
C MET A 98 7.04 -13.29 0.65
N SER A 99 7.87 -12.27 0.89
CA SER A 99 8.70 -11.66 -0.15
C SER A 99 9.49 -12.66 -0.94
N ARG A 100 9.56 -12.42 -2.25
CA ARG A 100 10.48 -13.09 -3.17
C ARG A 100 11.36 -12.09 -3.92
N LEU A 101 11.57 -10.90 -3.34
CA LEU A 101 12.56 -9.97 -3.86
C LEU A 101 13.94 -10.61 -3.78
N THR A 102 14.73 -10.48 -4.85
CA THR A 102 16.16 -10.80 -4.79
C THR A 102 16.90 -9.78 -3.91
N ASP A 103 18.13 -10.09 -3.50
CA ASP A 103 18.94 -9.15 -2.71
C ASP A 103 19.11 -7.80 -3.44
N THR A 104 19.28 -7.82 -4.76
CA THR A 104 19.40 -6.62 -5.60
C THR A 104 18.10 -5.82 -5.67
N GLU A 105 16.94 -6.49 -5.86
CA GLU A 105 15.64 -5.83 -5.85
C GLU A 105 15.33 -5.22 -4.47
N SER A 106 15.64 -5.95 -3.40
CA SER A 106 15.51 -5.47 -2.02
C SER A 106 16.40 -4.26 -1.76
N LEU A 107 17.65 -4.27 -2.22
CA LEU A 107 18.57 -3.14 -2.09
C LEU A 107 18.03 -1.88 -2.78
N ARG A 108 17.58 -2.00 -4.05
CA ARG A 108 16.97 -0.89 -4.79
C ARG A 108 15.74 -0.34 -4.08
N PHE A 109 14.83 -1.21 -3.63
CA PHE A 109 13.63 -0.81 -2.92
C PHE A 109 13.95 -0.05 -1.61
N ARG A 110 14.86 -0.59 -0.78
CA ARG A 110 15.26 0.05 0.47
C ARG A 110 15.92 1.40 0.21
N ARG A 111 16.88 1.46 -0.73
CA ARG A 111 17.58 2.68 -1.11
C ARG A 111 16.61 3.78 -1.57
N ALA A 112 15.69 3.44 -2.48
CA ALA A 112 14.68 4.37 -2.96
C ALA A 112 13.73 4.81 -1.84
N THR A 113 13.33 3.91 -0.95
CA THR A 113 12.47 4.25 0.20
C THR A 113 13.15 5.22 1.16
N TYR A 114 14.42 4.99 1.51
CA TYR A 114 15.18 5.94 2.34
C TYR A 114 15.35 7.30 1.67
N ARG A 115 15.59 7.33 0.36
CA ARG A 115 15.69 8.60 -0.38
C ARG A 115 14.36 9.35 -0.43
N LEU A 116 13.25 8.64 -0.60
CA LEU A 116 11.92 9.25 -0.56
C LEU A 116 11.61 9.78 0.84
N TRP A 117 12.00 9.06 1.87
CA TRP A 117 11.88 9.54 3.23
C TRP A 117 12.71 10.82 3.46
N LEU A 118 13.97 10.85 3.07
CA LEU A 118 14.78 12.07 3.12
C LEU A 118 14.14 13.21 2.32
N TYR A 119 13.51 12.89 1.19
CA TYR A 119 12.76 13.89 0.42
C TYR A 119 11.63 14.50 1.26
N CYS A 120 10.81 13.64 1.88
CA CYS A 120 9.72 14.05 2.77
C CYS A 120 10.22 14.95 3.91
N GLU A 121 11.24 14.52 4.66
CA GLU A 121 11.72 15.24 5.84
C GLU A 121 12.37 16.60 5.53
N PHE A 122 13.10 16.72 4.40
CA PHE A 122 13.89 17.93 4.13
C PHE A 122 13.16 18.99 3.31
N PHE A 123 12.20 18.57 2.50
CA PHE A 123 11.61 19.44 1.49
C PHE A 123 10.11 19.66 1.66
N ILE A 124 9.45 18.87 2.50
CA ILE A 124 8.05 19.10 2.88
C ILE A 124 8.11 19.84 4.20
N GLU A 125 7.84 21.14 4.13
CA GLU A 125 7.86 21.99 5.32
C GLU A 125 6.85 21.47 6.34
N ASP A 126 7.26 21.48 7.62
CA ASP A 126 6.31 21.49 8.72
C ASP A 126 5.42 22.72 8.49
N ARG A 127 4.18 22.48 8.06
CA ARG A 127 3.11 23.47 8.19
C ARG A 127 2.85 23.59 9.69
N ASP A 128 3.76 24.26 10.39
CA ASP A 128 3.49 24.68 11.76
C ASP A 128 2.32 25.66 11.67
N ASP A 129 1.19 25.21 12.22
CA ASP A 129 -0.09 25.89 12.35
C ASP A 129 0.04 27.14 13.25
N ASP A 130 0.93 28.08 12.92
CA ASP A 130 0.90 29.43 13.47
C ASP A 130 -0.27 30.20 12.82
N GLU A 131 -1.50 29.75 13.12
CA GLU A 131 -2.79 30.30 12.66
C GLU A 131 -3.11 31.72 13.21
N ASP A 132 -2.14 32.46 13.73
CA ASP A 132 -2.38 33.72 14.46
C ASP A 132 -1.90 34.99 13.74
N ASP A 133 -1.38 34.94 12.51
CA ASP A 133 -0.96 36.16 11.80
C ASP A 133 -1.86 36.50 10.59
N ASP A 134 -2.78 37.43 10.84
CA ASP A 134 -3.76 38.07 9.94
C ASP A 134 -3.11 38.89 8.79
N ASN A 135 -1.92 38.49 8.33
CA ASN A 135 -1.14 39.26 7.37
C ASN A 135 -1.27 38.68 5.95
N SER A 136 -2.10 39.36 5.16
CA SER A 136 -2.59 38.98 3.82
C SER A 136 -1.57 38.99 2.68
N ASP A 137 -0.28 38.82 2.96
CA ASP A 137 0.74 38.65 1.92
C ASP A 137 1.15 37.17 1.90
N ILE A 138 0.26 36.35 1.34
CA ILE A 138 0.45 34.93 1.05
C ILE A 138 1.63 34.82 0.08
N ASP A 139 2.84 34.73 0.62
CA ASP A 139 3.99 34.23 -0.13
C ASP A 139 3.72 32.74 -0.35
N GLU A 140 3.54 32.42 -1.60
CA GLU A 140 3.07 31.15 -2.14
C GLU A 140 3.94 30.00 -1.61
N THR A 141 3.43 29.30 -0.59
CA THR A 141 3.88 27.99 -0.04
C THR A 141 5.20 27.50 -0.63
N GLN A 142 6.29 27.99 -0.07
CA GLN A 142 7.62 27.85 -0.62
C GLN A 142 8.17 26.45 -0.30
N THR A 143 7.60 25.42 -0.94
CA THR A 143 8.19 24.07 -0.90
C THR A 143 9.67 24.23 -1.26
N ARG A 144 10.56 23.88 -0.33
CA ARG A 144 12.00 24.03 -0.54
C ARG A 144 12.34 23.34 -1.85
N ASN A 145 12.91 24.10 -2.79
CA ASN A 145 13.16 23.60 -4.14
C ASN A 145 14.09 22.37 -4.09
N ALA A 146 13.51 21.18 -4.18
CA ALA A 146 14.21 19.90 -4.13
C ALA A 146 14.83 19.52 -5.47
N ARG A 147 14.53 20.28 -6.55
CA ARG A 147 15.00 20.02 -7.90
C ARG A 147 16.52 19.83 -7.98
N PRO A 148 17.39 20.68 -7.37
CA PRO A 148 18.84 20.47 -7.45
C PRO A 148 19.27 19.12 -6.86
N TRP A 149 18.61 18.65 -5.79
CA TRP A 149 18.90 17.36 -5.19
C TRP A 149 18.46 16.19 -6.09
N LEU A 150 17.24 16.28 -6.65
CA LEU A 150 16.74 15.29 -7.61
C LEU A 150 17.58 15.27 -8.90
N GLU A 151 18.02 16.42 -9.40
CA GLU A 151 18.86 16.55 -10.61
C GLU A 151 20.23 15.87 -10.44
N CYS A 152 20.74 15.75 -9.20
CA CYS A 152 21.97 15.01 -8.91
C CYS A 152 21.82 13.47 -8.97
N LEU A 153 20.61 12.93 -8.93
CA LEU A 153 20.39 11.48 -8.95
C LEU A 153 20.43 10.92 -10.38
N PRO A 154 21.08 9.78 -10.65
CA PRO A 154 20.99 9.08 -11.93
C PRO A 154 19.54 8.76 -12.32
N THR A 155 19.26 8.66 -13.63
CA THR A 155 17.89 8.43 -14.14
C THR A 155 17.28 7.15 -13.59
N ASP A 156 18.06 6.07 -13.49
CA ASP A 156 17.57 4.80 -12.93
C ASP A 156 17.17 4.96 -11.45
N GLU A 157 17.91 5.74 -10.67
CA GLU A 157 17.58 5.99 -9.27
C GLU A 157 16.34 6.87 -9.09
N LEU A 158 16.08 7.80 -10.02
CA LEU A 158 14.83 8.58 -10.04
C LEU A 158 13.62 7.70 -10.35
N LEU A 159 13.77 6.75 -11.27
CA LEU A 159 12.73 5.78 -11.59
C LEU A 159 12.45 4.83 -10.40
N GLU A 160 13.49 4.43 -9.68
CA GLU A 160 13.31 3.67 -8.43
C GLU A 160 12.54 4.48 -7.38
N LEU A 161 12.89 5.76 -7.22
CA LEU A 161 12.23 6.68 -6.30
C LEU A 161 10.74 6.86 -6.63
N GLU A 162 10.44 7.11 -7.91
CA GLU A 162 9.07 7.22 -8.42
C GLU A 162 8.29 5.92 -8.21
N ARG A 163 8.91 4.76 -8.45
CA ARG A 163 8.26 3.47 -8.24
C ARG A 163 7.89 3.24 -6.77
N VAL A 164 8.73 3.67 -5.83
CA VAL A 164 8.40 3.61 -4.40
C VAL A 164 7.29 4.61 -4.05
N ALA A 165 7.31 5.83 -4.60
CA ALA A 165 6.24 6.80 -4.39
C ALA A 165 4.88 6.27 -4.86
N ASN A 166 4.81 5.69 -6.06
CA ASN A 166 3.61 5.04 -6.58
C ASN A 166 3.14 3.90 -5.67
N PHE A 167 4.06 3.08 -5.17
CA PHE A 167 3.73 2.03 -4.21
C PHE A 167 3.13 2.60 -2.91
N LEU A 168 3.70 3.66 -2.35
CA LEU A 168 3.16 4.31 -1.15
C LEU A 168 1.80 4.98 -1.41
N GLN A 169 1.57 5.52 -2.61
CA GLN A 169 0.27 6.03 -3.01
C GLN A 169 -0.79 4.90 -3.05
N GLU A 170 -0.46 3.76 -3.66
CA GLU A 170 -1.33 2.58 -3.69
C GLU A 170 -1.63 2.07 -2.26
N MET A 171 -0.63 2.07 -1.37
CA MET A 171 -0.81 1.77 0.06
C MET A 171 -1.82 2.71 0.72
N CYS A 172 -1.67 4.03 0.54
CA CYS A 172 -2.60 5.02 1.08
C CYS A 172 -4.02 4.80 0.56
N GLN A 173 -4.18 4.50 -0.73
CA GLN A 173 -5.48 4.21 -1.33
C GLN A 173 -6.10 2.95 -0.72
N TRP A 174 -5.29 1.91 -0.53
CA TRP A 174 -5.71 0.66 0.09
C TRP A 174 -6.14 0.89 1.56
N ILE A 175 -5.41 1.70 2.33
CA ILE A 175 -5.74 2.05 3.73
C ILE A 175 -7.05 2.83 3.79
N ASN A 176 -7.23 3.82 2.92
CA ASN A 176 -8.46 4.61 2.85
C ASN A 176 -9.68 3.74 2.50
N THR A 177 -9.50 2.78 1.60
CA THR A 177 -10.57 1.86 1.19
C THR A 177 -10.93 0.87 2.31
N SER A 178 -9.92 0.32 2.98
CA SER A 178 -10.11 -0.69 4.05
C SER A 178 -10.69 -0.12 5.33
N SER A 179 -10.27 1.10 5.70
CA SER A 179 -10.74 1.78 6.90
C SER A 179 -12.15 2.38 6.79
N SER A 180 -12.78 2.29 5.61
CA SER A 180 -14.18 2.69 5.36
C SER A 180 -14.50 4.18 5.59
N PHE A 181 -13.49 5.05 5.69
CA PHE A 181 -13.68 6.50 5.73
C PHE A 181 -13.91 7.11 4.33
N ALA A 182 -13.68 6.35 3.26
CA ALA A 182 -13.95 6.81 1.91
C ALA A 182 -15.48 6.99 1.73
N LEU A 183 -15.94 8.24 1.81
CA LEU A 183 -17.30 8.64 1.45
C LEU A 183 -17.62 8.22 0.00
N HIS A 184 -16.61 8.11 -0.88
CA HIS A 184 -16.71 7.52 -2.21
C HIS A 184 -15.38 6.80 -2.60
N PRO A 185 -15.35 5.46 -2.75
CA PRO A 185 -14.12 4.71 -3.05
C PRO A 185 -13.55 4.92 -4.47
N ASN A 186 -14.27 5.62 -5.36
CA ASN A 186 -13.89 5.74 -6.78
C ASN A 186 -13.42 7.14 -7.19
N GLU A 187 -13.46 8.15 -6.31
CA GLU A 187 -13.40 9.54 -6.80
C GLU A 187 -12.15 10.33 -6.44
N ILE A 188 -11.32 9.88 -5.49
CA ILE A 188 -10.13 10.65 -5.14
C ILE A 188 -8.95 9.72 -4.84
N SER A 189 -8.02 9.64 -5.80
CA SER A 189 -6.68 9.12 -5.52
C SER A 189 -6.10 9.89 -4.34
N PRO A 190 -5.42 9.26 -3.36
CA PRO A 190 -4.77 9.99 -2.30
C PRO A 190 -3.90 11.09 -2.93
N SER A 191 -4.05 12.32 -2.41
CA SER A 191 -3.20 13.43 -2.81
C SER A 191 -1.74 13.07 -2.56
N GLU A 192 -0.82 13.70 -3.29
CA GLU A 192 0.61 13.49 -3.09
C GLU A 192 1.01 13.70 -1.63
N SER A 193 0.46 14.73 -1.00
CA SER A 193 0.61 15.02 0.43
C SER A 193 0.28 13.86 1.37
N ALA A 194 -0.54 12.88 0.95
CA ALA A 194 -0.86 11.72 1.77
C ALA A 194 0.32 10.76 1.87
N TYR A 195 0.88 10.34 0.74
CA TYR A 195 2.02 9.40 0.76
C TYR A 195 3.35 10.11 1.09
N MET A 196 3.35 11.43 1.02
CA MET A 196 4.47 12.27 1.40
C MET A 196 4.64 12.51 2.90
N GLN A 197 3.73 12.00 3.74
CA GLN A 197 3.94 11.94 5.20
C GLN A 197 5.02 10.92 5.61
N GLY A 198 5.63 10.26 4.63
CA GLY A 198 6.73 9.33 4.83
C GLY A 198 6.28 7.88 5.01
N PRO A 199 7.16 6.91 4.71
CA PRO A 199 6.84 5.48 4.78
C PRO A 199 6.35 5.02 6.16
N LYS A 200 6.89 5.61 7.24
CA LYS A 200 6.55 5.26 8.63
C LYS A 200 5.10 5.55 8.98
N VAL A 201 4.61 6.74 8.66
CA VAL A 201 3.22 7.14 8.94
C VAL A 201 2.24 6.22 8.20
N ILE A 202 2.55 5.91 6.93
CA ILE A 202 1.74 5.00 6.11
C ILE A 202 1.76 3.58 6.68
N TRP A 203 2.91 3.13 7.16
CA TRP A 203 3.08 1.83 7.78
C TRP A 203 2.30 1.70 9.09
N ASP A 204 2.35 2.71 9.95
CA ASP A 204 1.61 2.74 11.21
C ASP A 204 0.09 2.80 10.94
N ALA A 205 -0.33 3.55 9.92
CA ALA A 205 -1.72 3.57 9.45
C ALA A 205 -2.18 2.19 8.93
N TYR A 206 -1.33 1.50 8.16
CA TYR A 206 -1.58 0.15 7.65
C TYR A 206 -1.75 -0.88 8.77
N ASN A 207 -0.85 -0.88 9.75
CA ASN A 207 -0.89 -1.85 10.86
C ASN A 207 -1.98 -1.53 11.88
N GLY A 208 -2.16 -0.26 12.21
CA GLY A 208 -3.16 0.20 13.17
C GLY A 208 -4.57 0.23 12.59
N ASN A 209 -4.72 0.06 11.27
CA ASN A 209 -5.96 0.25 10.53
C ASN A 209 -6.61 1.63 10.83
N LYS A 210 -5.77 2.65 11.02
CA LYS A 210 -6.18 4.02 11.36
C LYS A 210 -6.13 4.86 10.09
N ALA A 211 -7.28 5.33 9.62
CA ALA A 211 -7.37 6.19 8.42
C ALA A 211 -6.88 7.64 8.65
N TYR A 212 -6.60 8.00 9.89
CA TYR A 212 -6.70 9.39 10.34
C TYR A 212 -5.59 10.37 9.91
N PRO A 213 -4.38 9.99 9.43
CA PRO A 213 -3.40 11.02 9.09
C PRO A 213 -3.63 11.68 7.71
N PHE A 214 -4.38 11.06 6.79
CA PHE A 214 -4.47 11.55 5.41
C PHE A 214 -5.62 12.53 5.15
N ALA A 215 -6.61 12.63 6.04
CA ALA A 215 -7.86 13.35 5.81
C ALA A 215 -7.74 14.89 5.79
N ARG A 216 -6.62 15.47 6.27
CA ARG A 216 -6.48 16.94 6.41
C ARG A 216 -5.64 17.64 5.34
N ASN A 217 -4.82 16.93 4.56
CA ASN A 217 -3.85 17.56 3.66
C ASN A 217 -4.24 17.56 2.17
N TRP A 218 -5.53 17.58 1.83
CA TRP A 218 -6.01 17.43 0.44
C TRP A 218 -5.80 18.66 -0.46
N GLY A 219 -5.16 19.73 0.03
CA GLY A 219 -5.07 21.02 -0.67
C GLY A 219 -3.66 21.57 -0.87
N GLY A 220 -2.62 20.74 -0.88
CA GLY A 220 -1.25 21.18 -1.20
C GLY A 220 -0.87 20.87 -2.65
N ASP A 221 -0.27 21.83 -3.35
CA ASP A 221 0.33 21.60 -4.66
C ASP A 221 1.45 20.57 -4.55
N ALA A 222 1.16 19.41 -5.11
CA ALA A 222 2.03 18.26 -5.25
C ALA A 222 3.23 18.61 -6.15
N THR A 223 4.40 18.90 -5.56
CA THR A 223 5.58 19.33 -6.33
C THR A 223 6.51 18.18 -6.71
N PHE A 224 6.48 17.02 -6.08
CA PHE A 224 7.39 15.92 -6.36
C PHE A 224 7.18 15.33 -7.75
N THR A 225 5.95 14.93 -8.06
CA THR A 225 5.62 14.33 -9.36
C THR A 225 5.91 15.32 -10.50
N VAL A 226 5.60 16.60 -10.27
CA VAL A 226 5.90 17.70 -11.21
C VAL A 226 7.40 17.89 -11.39
N GLN A 227 8.19 17.88 -10.31
CA GLN A 227 9.64 18.00 -10.36
C GLN A 227 10.29 16.82 -11.09
N LEU A 228 9.84 15.59 -10.84
CA LEU A 228 10.32 14.41 -11.56
C LEU A 228 10.01 14.49 -13.05
N SER A 229 8.78 14.83 -13.41
CA SER A 229 8.35 14.96 -14.82
C SER A 229 9.19 15.99 -15.59
N ASP A 230 9.49 17.14 -14.97
CA ASP A 230 10.38 18.15 -15.57
C ASP A 230 11.82 17.64 -15.74
N ILE A 231 12.35 16.93 -14.75
CA ILE A 231 13.70 16.35 -14.83
C ILE A 231 13.79 15.30 -15.95
N PHE A 232 12.81 14.39 -16.06
CA PHE A 232 12.77 13.41 -17.15
C PHE A 232 12.68 14.08 -18.53
N SER A 233 11.87 15.13 -18.63
CA SER A 233 11.74 15.93 -19.86
C SER A 233 13.07 16.58 -20.26
N ARG A 234 13.80 17.18 -19.31
CA ARG A 234 15.13 17.76 -19.54
C ARG A 234 16.17 16.72 -19.95
N ARG A 235 16.07 15.51 -19.38
CA ARG A 235 16.91 14.36 -19.73
C ARG A 235 16.50 13.67 -21.03
N ARG A 236 15.43 14.14 -21.68
CA ARG A 236 14.88 13.61 -22.94
C ARG A 236 14.49 12.13 -22.84
N VAL A 237 13.99 11.70 -21.68
CA VAL A 237 13.39 10.38 -21.53
C VAL A 237 11.99 10.46 -22.12
N SER A 238 11.68 9.63 -23.13
CA SER A 238 10.35 9.59 -23.71
C SER A 238 9.35 8.91 -22.76
N ASP A 239 8.06 9.18 -22.91
CA ASP A 239 7.02 8.54 -22.09
C ASP A 239 7.04 7.01 -22.22
N GLU A 240 7.26 6.48 -23.44
CA GLU A 240 7.37 5.04 -23.68
C GLU A 240 8.59 4.43 -22.98
N GLU A 241 9.75 5.09 -23.04
CA GLU A 241 10.96 4.66 -22.35
C GLU A 241 10.80 4.74 -20.83
N HIS A 242 10.18 5.82 -20.35
CA HIS A 242 9.87 6.04 -18.94
C HIS A 242 9.01 4.90 -18.38
N GLN A 243 7.87 4.60 -19.01
CA GLN A 243 6.98 3.53 -18.56
C GLN A 243 7.65 2.16 -18.60
N LEU A 244 8.40 1.86 -19.65
CA LEU A 244 9.14 0.60 -19.77
C LEU A 244 10.17 0.45 -18.65
N LYS A 245 10.97 1.49 -18.37
CA LYS A 245 11.99 1.43 -17.31
C LYS A 245 11.39 1.49 -15.92
N LEU A 246 10.34 2.28 -15.70
CA LEU A 246 9.65 2.38 -14.42
C LEU A 246 9.09 1.02 -13.97
N SER A 247 8.53 0.25 -14.91
CA SER A 247 8.03 -1.11 -14.63
C SER A 247 9.13 -2.09 -14.15
N LYS A 248 10.40 -1.79 -14.46
CA LYS A 248 11.58 -2.60 -14.11
C LYS A 248 12.51 -1.94 -13.10
N ALA A 249 12.15 -0.76 -12.59
CA ALA A 249 13.03 0.05 -11.76
C ALA A 249 13.43 -0.71 -10.48
N ILE A 250 12.45 -1.35 -9.84
CA ILE A 250 12.65 -2.14 -8.62
C ILE A 250 12.69 -3.65 -8.91
N LEU A 251 11.83 -4.15 -9.80
CA LEU A 251 11.62 -5.58 -10.04
C LEU A 251 12.22 -6.01 -11.38
N ASP A 252 13.04 -7.06 -11.36
CA ASP A 252 13.63 -7.64 -12.57
C ASP A 252 12.68 -8.65 -13.23
N VAL A 253 11.96 -9.41 -12.40
CA VAL A 253 11.06 -10.48 -12.82
C VAL A 253 9.76 -10.36 -12.03
N VAL A 254 8.61 -10.52 -12.68
CA VAL A 254 7.30 -10.54 -12.01
C VAL A 254 6.66 -11.90 -12.27
N ASN A 255 6.40 -12.66 -11.20
CA ASN A 255 5.78 -13.98 -11.29
C ASN A 255 4.28 -13.84 -11.56
N GLY A 256 3.83 -14.44 -12.66
CA GLY A 256 2.42 -14.45 -13.04
C GLY A 256 1.94 -13.20 -13.78
N ILE A 257 2.83 -12.48 -14.46
CA ILE A 257 2.51 -11.30 -15.29
C ILE A 257 1.58 -11.62 -16.47
N ASP A 258 1.64 -12.85 -16.99
CA ASP A 258 0.80 -13.33 -18.10
C ASP A 258 -0.36 -14.22 -17.62
N ASP A 259 -0.57 -14.31 -16.31
CA ASP A 259 -1.60 -15.19 -15.78
C ASP A 259 -3.00 -14.70 -16.15
N VAL A 260 -3.87 -15.69 -16.38
CA VAL A 260 -5.26 -15.46 -16.79
C VAL A 260 -6.23 -15.82 -15.66
N CYS A 261 -7.38 -15.15 -15.66
CA CYS A 261 -8.48 -15.50 -14.78
C CYS A 261 -8.99 -16.91 -15.10
N HIS A 262 -9.18 -17.76 -14.08
CA HIS A 262 -9.68 -19.12 -14.29
C HIS A 262 -11.12 -19.18 -14.81
N ARG A 263 -11.92 -18.15 -14.55
CA ARG A 263 -13.34 -18.10 -14.92
C ARG A 263 -13.57 -17.51 -16.31
N CYS A 264 -13.04 -16.32 -16.58
CA CYS A 264 -13.26 -15.61 -17.84
C CYS A 264 -12.10 -15.75 -18.84
N TYR A 265 -10.97 -16.36 -18.43
CA TYR A 265 -9.75 -16.52 -19.24
C TYR A 265 -9.10 -15.20 -19.70
N GLY A 266 -9.55 -14.06 -19.19
CA GLY A 266 -8.92 -12.77 -19.46
C GLY A 266 -7.53 -12.68 -18.83
N ALA A 267 -6.56 -12.16 -19.57
CA ALA A 267 -5.23 -11.85 -19.06
C ALA A 267 -5.33 -10.68 -18.06
N GLN A 268 -4.85 -10.92 -16.85
CA GLN A 268 -4.90 -9.95 -15.75
C GLN A 268 -3.56 -9.83 -15.04
N GLY A 269 -2.61 -10.71 -15.37
CA GLY A 269 -1.30 -10.76 -14.74
C GLY A 269 -1.42 -10.86 -13.24
N VAL A 270 -0.75 -9.98 -12.53
CA VAL A 270 -0.71 -9.97 -11.06
C VAL A 270 -2.02 -9.54 -10.39
N HIS A 271 -2.99 -9.00 -11.13
CA HIS A 271 -4.28 -8.54 -10.62
C HIS A 271 -5.33 -9.66 -10.49
N LEU A 272 -4.88 -10.82 -10.00
CA LEU A 272 -5.73 -11.99 -9.76
C LEU A 272 -5.78 -12.34 -8.28
N TRP A 273 -6.93 -12.85 -7.86
CA TRP A 273 -7.28 -13.11 -6.47
C TRP A 273 -7.44 -14.60 -6.22
N GLY A 274 -6.80 -15.10 -5.16
CA GLY A 274 -6.83 -16.49 -4.74
C GLY A 274 -6.55 -16.59 -3.24
N ARG A 275 -6.60 -17.81 -2.71
CA ARG A 275 -6.51 -18.08 -1.27
C ARG A 275 -5.33 -17.38 -0.56
N SER A 276 -4.17 -17.25 -1.21
CA SER A 276 -2.99 -16.63 -0.61
C SER A 276 -3.08 -15.10 -0.45
N ASN A 277 -3.93 -14.41 -1.24
CA ASN A 277 -4.01 -12.95 -1.23
C ASN A 277 -5.42 -12.39 -0.93
N TRP A 278 -6.41 -13.24 -0.63
CA TRP A 278 -7.76 -12.82 -0.25
C TRP A 278 -7.82 -11.84 0.92
N HIS A 279 -6.91 -11.95 1.89
CA HIS A 279 -6.82 -11.01 3.01
C HIS A 279 -6.57 -9.55 2.58
N LEU A 280 -6.02 -9.33 1.38
CA LEU A 280 -5.76 -7.99 0.83
C LEU A 280 -6.98 -7.37 0.15
N LEU A 281 -8.04 -8.15 -0.15
CA LEU A 281 -9.23 -7.64 -0.86
C LEU A 281 -9.94 -6.52 -0.13
N ARG A 282 -9.77 -6.41 1.19
CA ARG A 282 -10.37 -5.33 1.99
C ARG A 282 -10.01 -3.92 1.55
N GLY A 283 -8.85 -3.72 0.93
CA GLY A 283 -8.48 -2.42 0.36
C GLY A 283 -8.87 -2.23 -1.11
N PHE A 284 -9.57 -3.21 -1.70
CA PHE A 284 -10.15 -3.12 -3.05
C PHE A 284 -11.69 -3.22 -3.02
N LEU A 285 -12.24 -3.84 -1.97
CA LEU A 285 -13.64 -4.01 -1.69
C LEU A 285 -13.97 -3.32 -0.37
N SER A 286 -14.32 -2.03 -0.44
CA SER A 286 -14.82 -1.33 0.75
C SER A 286 -16.10 -1.99 1.27
N VAL A 287 -16.35 -1.84 2.57
CA VAL A 287 -17.58 -2.33 3.20
C VAL A 287 -18.82 -1.68 2.57
N GLY A 288 -18.69 -0.42 2.13
CA GLY A 288 -19.70 0.26 1.33
C GLY A 288 -19.96 -0.45 0.01
N ASN A 289 -18.92 -0.77 -0.77
CA ASN A 289 -19.05 -1.50 -2.03
C ASN A 289 -19.70 -2.87 -1.83
N LEU A 290 -19.30 -3.59 -0.77
CA LEU A 290 -19.89 -4.89 -0.46
C LEU A 290 -21.39 -4.76 -0.14
N ALA A 291 -21.80 -3.78 0.66
CA ALA A 291 -23.22 -3.52 0.93
C ALA A 291 -24.01 -3.17 -0.35
N HIS A 292 -23.39 -2.51 -1.34
CA HIS A 292 -24.00 -2.22 -2.63
C HIS A 292 -24.14 -3.45 -3.55
N MET A 293 -23.49 -4.58 -3.22
CA MET A 293 -23.63 -5.83 -3.95
C MET A 293 -24.82 -6.68 -3.48
N LEU A 294 -25.58 -6.24 -2.47
CA LEU A 294 -26.81 -6.92 -2.05
C LEU A 294 -27.93 -6.77 -3.10
N ASP A 295 -28.84 -7.74 -3.14
CA ASP A 295 -29.87 -7.82 -4.18
C ASP A 295 -30.92 -6.71 -4.13
N GLY A 296 -31.42 -6.35 -5.31
CA GLY A 296 -32.58 -5.47 -5.48
C GLY A 296 -32.43 -4.13 -4.75
N ARG A 297 -33.24 -3.90 -3.71
CA ARG A 297 -33.28 -2.64 -2.94
C ARG A 297 -32.55 -2.72 -1.60
N LEU A 298 -31.93 -3.85 -1.27
CA LEU A 298 -31.15 -4.02 -0.04
C LEU A 298 -29.99 -3.03 0.12
N PRO A 299 -29.29 -2.60 -0.95
CA PRO A 299 -28.27 -1.55 -0.82
C PRO A 299 -28.79 -0.23 -0.21
N MET A 300 -30.09 0.04 -0.38
CA MET A 300 -30.75 1.22 0.17
C MET A 300 -31.46 0.93 1.50
N ASN A 301 -31.42 -0.31 1.99
CA ASN A 301 -31.94 -0.64 3.31
C ASN A 301 -30.91 -0.23 4.38
N GLY A 302 -31.08 0.97 4.96
CA GLY A 302 -30.16 1.48 5.97
C GLY A 302 -30.05 0.60 7.21
N HIS A 303 -31.08 -0.20 7.54
CA HIS A 303 -31.00 -1.12 8.68
C HIS A 303 -30.05 -2.29 8.37
N GLU A 304 -30.29 -2.99 7.26
CA GLU A 304 -29.49 -4.16 6.88
C GLU A 304 -28.04 -3.81 6.53
N THR A 305 -27.84 -2.73 5.78
CA THR A 305 -26.48 -2.29 5.39
C THR A 305 -25.67 -1.83 6.60
N ASN A 306 -26.28 -1.19 7.60
CA ASN A 306 -25.59 -0.83 8.84
C ASN A 306 -25.25 -2.06 9.69
N GLN A 307 -26.11 -3.08 9.74
CA GLN A 307 -25.78 -4.32 10.46
C GLN A 307 -24.61 -5.06 9.80
N LEU A 308 -24.64 -5.21 8.47
CA LEU A 308 -23.54 -5.82 7.72
C LEU A 308 -22.24 -5.04 7.94
N ARG A 309 -22.31 -3.72 7.85
CA ARG A 309 -21.16 -2.84 8.10
C ARG A 309 -20.61 -3.02 9.51
N ALA A 310 -21.47 -3.00 10.52
CA ALA A 310 -21.08 -3.19 11.92
C ALA A 310 -20.49 -4.58 12.19
N HIS A 311 -20.92 -5.61 11.47
CA HIS A 311 -20.34 -6.94 11.56
C HIS A 311 -18.91 -6.97 10.99
N ILE A 312 -18.72 -6.44 9.79
CA ILE A 312 -17.41 -6.44 9.12
C ILE A 312 -16.42 -5.52 9.83
N GLN A 313 -16.86 -4.37 10.31
CA GLN A 313 -16.01 -3.37 10.97
C GLN A 313 -15.84 -3.59 12.47
N ARG A 314 -16.36 -4.70 13.01
CA ARG A 314 -16.25 -4.99 14.44
C ARG A 314 -14.77 -5.06 14.82
N LEU A 315 -14.39 -4.27 15.83
CA LEU A 315 -13.06 -4.31 16.44
C LEU A 315 -13.09 -5.23 17.65
N ASP A 316 -12.01 -5.97 17.85
CA ASP A 316 -11.77 -6.69 19.10
C ASP A 316 -11.47 -5.67 20.21
N PRO A 317 -12.19 -5.69 21.35
CA PRO A 317 -12.04 -4.68 22.39
C PRO A 317 -10.65 -4.60 23.02
N HIS A 318 -9.86 -5.69 22.96
CA HIS A 318 -8.55 -5.77 23.61
C HIS A 318 -7.41 -5.32 22.68
N SER A 319 -7.45 -5.76 21.42
CA SER A 319 -6.41 -5.47 20.43
C SER A 319 -6.71 -4.25 19.58
N GLY A 320 -7.97 -3.81 19.49
CA GLY A 320 -8.40 -2.74 18.59
C GLY A 320 -8.32 -3.12 17.11
N VAL A 321 -8.05 -4.39 16.79
CA VAL A 321 -7.93 -4.91 15.41
C VAL A 321 -9.30 -5.40 14.94
N MET A 322 -9.58 -5.30 13.64
CA MET A 322 -10.81 -5.84 13.04
C MET A 322 -10.90 -7.35 13.27
N THR A 323 -12.05 -7.83 13.76
CA THR A 323 -12.30 -9.26 13.96
C THR A 323 -12.66 -10.00 12.67
N PHE A 324 -13.06 -9.26 11.63
CA PHE A 324 -13.50 -9.85 10.38
C PHE A 324 -12.32 -10.34 9.53
N ASN A 325 -12.30 -11.64 9.22
CA ASN A 325 -11.29 -12.25 8.38
C ASN A 325 -11.80 -12.41 6.94
N TRP A 326 -11.19 -11.67 6.01
CA TRP A 326 -11.55 -11.69 4.59
C TRP A 326 -11.25 -13.03 3.91
N SER A 327 -10.21 -13.74 4.33
CA SER A 327 -9.91 -15.07 3.79
C SER A 327 -10.97 -16.09 4.19
N ASP A 328 -11.40 -16.08 5.46
CA ASP A 328 -12.46 -16.99 5.95
C ASP A 328 -13.80 -16.66 5.30
N PHE A 329 -14.12 -15.37 5.14
CA PHE A 329 -15.30 -14.91 4.43
C PHE A 329 -15.35 -15.44 3.00
N LEU A 330 -14.28 -15.26 2.23
CA LEU A 330 -14.25 -15.69 0.83
C LEU A 330 -14.22 -17.21 0.70
N GLN A 331 -13.57 -17.91 1.63
CA GLN A 331 -13.64 -19.36 1.73
C GLN A 331 -15.10 -19.80 1.91
N GLN A 332 -15.81 -19.24 2.88
CA GLN A 332 -17.23 -19.55 3.12
C GLN A 332 -18.11 -19.25 1.89
N VAL A 333 -17.87 -18.12 1.21
CA VAL A 333 -18.61 -17.75 -0.01
C VAL A 333 -18.35 -18.74 -1.15
N CYS A 334 -17.11 -19.19 -1.33
CA CYS A 334 -16.77 -20.21 -2.34
C CYS A 334 -17.39 -21.59 -2.01
N ASP A 335 -17.41 -21.96 -0.73
CA ASP A 335 -17.91 -23.26 -0.24
C ASP A 335 -19.45 -23.36 -0.23
N MET A 336 -20.16 -22.25 -0.48
CA MET A 336 -21.62 -22.28 -0.63
C MET A 336 -22.04 -23.16 -1.82
N ASP A 337 -23.26 -23.69 -1.74
CA ASP A 337 -23.86 -24.55 -2.75
C ASP A 337 -23.64 -24.03 -4.17
N VAL A 338 -23.41 -24.97 -5.09
CA VAL A 338 -23.12 -24.70 -6.48
C VAL A 338 -24.31 -24.00 -7.14
N ASP A 339 -24.09 -22.76 -7.60
CA ASP A 339 -25.09 -22.04 -8.40
C ASP A 339 -25.05 -22.54 -9.85
N ALA A 340 -25.93 -22.01 -10.71
CA ALA A 340 -26.01 -22.40 -12.13
C ALA A 340 -24.69 -22.29 -12.92
N GLU A 341 -23.74 -21.51 -12.40
CA GLU A 341 -22.44 -21.29 -13.03
C GLU A 341 -21.33 -22.27 -12.59
N GLY A 342 -21.66 -23.29 -11.81
CA GLY A 342 -20.71 -24.31 -11.37
C GLY A 342 -19.88 -23.92 -10.13
N PRO A 343 -19.07 -24.86 -9.61
CA PRO A 343 -18.31 -24.67 -8.38
C PRO A 343 -17.19 -23.64 -8.56
N TRP A 344 -16.87 -22.95 -7.48
CA TRP A 344 -15.68 -22.08 -7.37
C TRP A 344 -14.55 -22.85 -6.71
N ASP A 345 -13.41 -22.91 -7.37
CA ASP A 345 -12.24 -23.64 -6.90
C ASP A 345 -11.32 -22.66 -6.15
N THR A 346 -11.18 -22.88 -4.85
CA THR A 346 -10.40 -22.01 -3.97
C THR A 346 -8.89 -22.02 -4.23
N ASP A 347 -8.42 -23.02 -4.99
CA ASP A 347 -7.01 -23.14 -5.39
C ASP A 347 -6.74 -22.50 -6.77
N LYS A 348 -7.74 -21.80 -7.34
CA LYS A 348 -7.64 -21.05 -8.60
C LYS A 348 -7.62 -19.54 -8.37
N TRP A 349 -7.35 -18.83 -9.45
CA TRP A 349 -7.13 -17.39 -9.48
C TRP A 349 -8.21 -16.68 -10.30
N TYR A 350 -8.80 -15.63 -9.74
CA TYR A 350 -9.95 -14.94 -10.32
C TYR A 350 -9.71 -13.44 -10.44
N CYS A 351 -10.16 -12.84 -11.55
CA CYS A 351 -10.11 -11.39 -11.70
C CYS A 351 -11.09 -10.70 -10.76
N MET A 352 -10.91 -9.39 -10.57
CA MET A 352 -11.80 -8.62 -9.69
C MET A 352 -13.26 -8.67 -10.18
N ASP A 353 -13.51 -8.64 -11.49
CA ASP A 353 -14.89 -8.68 -12.02
C ASP A 353 -15.59 -10.00 -11.71
N CYS A 354 -14.90 -11.12 -11.91
CA CYS A 354 -15.44 -12.44 -11.55
C CYS A 354 -15.68 -12.54 -10.03
N MET A 355 -14.77 -12.03 -9.20
CA MET A 355 -14.95 -11.99 -7.75
C MET A 355 -16.13 -11.09 -7.33
N ARG A 356 -16.34 -9.93 -7.98
CA ARG A 356 -17.53 -9.09 -7.73
C ARG A 356 -18.81 -9.81 -8.09
N HIS A 357 -18.83 -10.51 -9.23
CA HIS A 357 -19.98 -11.30 -9.66
C HIS A 357 -20.32 -12.44 -8.70
N LEU A 358 -19.30 -13.16 -8.21
CA LEU A 358 -19.45 -14.16 -7.14
C LEU A 358 -20.11 -13.55 -5.90
N LEU A 359 -19.57 -12.43 -5.43
CA LEU A 359 -20.09 -11.75 -4.24
C LEU A 359 -21.52 -11.26 -4.46
N GLN A 360 -21.86 -10.67 -5.59
CA GLN A 360 -23.23 -10.27 -5.91
C GLN A 360 -24.20 -11.46 -5.85
N THR A 361 -23.78 -12.62 -6.33
CA THR A 361 -24.63 -13.83 -6.37
C THR A 361 -24.83 -14.44 -4.98
N ARG A 362 -23.82 -14.36 -4.10
CA ARG A 362 -23.78 -15.15 -2.86
C ARG A 362 -23.83 -14.35 -1.57
N LEU A 363 -23.56 -13.03 -1.61
CA LEU A 363 -23.43 -12.20 -0.41
C LEU A 363 -24.70 -12.22 0.45
N ARG A 364 -25.89 -12.15 -0.16
CA ARG A 364 -27.15 -12.21 0.59
C ARG A 364 -27.31 -13.53 1.33
N LYS A 365 -27.04 -14.66 0.66
CA LYS A 365 -27.13 -16.00 1.26
C LYS A 365 -26.11 -16.15 2.40
N TRP A 366 -24.86 -15.73 2.19
CA TRP A 366 -23.82 -15.74 3.22
C TRP A 366 -24.23 -14.88 4.43
N TRP A 367 -24.81 -13.70 4.18
CA TRP A 367 -25.23 -12.79 5.23
C TRP A 367 -26.38 -13.35 6.06
N ILE A 368 -27.37 -14.01 5.44
CA ILE A 368 -28.43 -14.75 6.14
C ILE A 368 -27.81 -15.81 7.06
N ALA A 369 -26.95 -16.68 6.54
CA ALA A 369 -26.33 -17.75 7.32
C ALA A 369 -25.53 -17.19 8.51
N THR A 370 -24.79 -16.11 8.29
CA THR A 370 -24.03 -15.40 9.31
C THR A 370 -24.93 -14.81 10.40
N LYS A 371 -26.03 -14.13 10.02
CA LYS A 371 -26.99 -13.59 11.00
C LYS A 371 -27.64 -14.68 11.83
N VAL A 372 -28.04 -15.79 11.20
CA VAL A 372 -28.66 -16.93 11.88
C VAL A 372 -27.71 -17.55 12.89
N SER A 373 -26.45 -17.73 12.51
CA SER A 373 -25.39 -18.24 13.40
C SER A 373 -25.15 -17.32 14.61
N LEU A 374 -25.16 -15.99 14.40
CA LEU A 374 -24.83 -15.02 15.44
C LEU A 374 -26.00 -14.65 16.36
N HIS A 375 -27.22 -14.57 15.83
CA HIS A 375 -28.37 -13.97 16.53
C HIS A 375 -29.60 -14.89 16.61
N GLY A 376 -29.53 -16.09 16.01
CA GLY A 376 -30.67 -17.00 15.91
C GLY A 376 -31.62 -16.64 14.75
N PRO A 377 -32.88 -17.12 14.80
CA PRO A 377 -33.84 -16.95 13.71
C PRO A 377 -34.06 -15.49 13.29
N LEU A 378 -34.21 -15.26 11.99
CA LEU A 378 -34.56 -13.94 11.44
C LEU A 378 -36.00 -13.54 11.81
N GLN A 379 -36.28 -12.25 11.70
CA GLN A 379 -37.64 -11.70 11.83
C GLN A 379 -38.58 -12.29 10.76
N GLU A 380 -39.88 -12.04 10.92
CA GLU A 380 -40.88 -12.40 9.91
C GLU A 380 -40.54 -11.77 8.54
N ASP A 381 -40.63 -12.57 7.50
CA ASP A 381 -40.31 -12.17 6.13
C ASP A 381 -41.26 -11.10 5.61
N CYS A 382 -40.69 -10.04 5.03
CA CYS A 382 -41.46 -9.09 4.25
C CYS A 382 -41.98 -9.76 2.98
N TRP A 383 -43.28 -9.63 2.69
CA TRP A 383 -43.86 -10.22 1.47
C TRP A 383 -43.21 -9.75 0.16
N TYR A 384 -42.60 -8.56 0.16
CA TYR A 384 -41.91 -8.02 -1.01
C TYR A 384 -40.40 -8.33 -1.02
N GLY A 385 -39.89 -9.03 0.01
CA GLY A 385 -38.48 -9.42 0.14
C GLY A 385 -37.49 -8.28 -0.06
N PHE A 386 -36.37 -8.60 -0.70
CA PHE A 386 -35.34 -7.62 -1.07
C PHE A 386 -35.81 -6.59 -2.11
N HIS A 387 -36.98 -6.76 -2.73
CA HIS A 387 -37.59 -5.77 -3.63
C HIS A 387 -38.53 -4.78 -2.94
N CYS A 388 -38.75 -4.90 -1.62
CA CYS A 388 -39.61 -4.00 -0.87
C CYS A 388 -39.20 -2.53 -1.08
N ARG A 389 -40.12 -1.67 -1.52
CA ARG A 389 -39.84 -0.22 -1.68
C ARG A 389 -39.82 0.51 -0.33
N THR A 390 -40.61 0.02 0.62
CA THR A 390 -40.80 0.62 1.95
C THR A 390 -39.56 0.48 2.84
N GLN A 391 -38.75 -0.57 2.63
CA GLN A 391 -37.51 -0.78 3.38
C GLN A 391 -36.50 0.37 3.23
N VAL A 392 -36.59 1.13 2.13
CA VAL A 392 -35.66 2.22 1.83
C VAL A 392 -35.92 3.47 2.67
N HIS A 393 -37.19 3.79 2.93
CA HIS A 393 -37.57 5.09 3.49
C HIS A 393 -38.36 5.01 4.81
N LYS A 394 -38.76 3.81 5.27
CA LYS A 394 -39.40 3.62 6.57
C LYS A 394 -38.55 2.74 7.47
N ARG A 395 -37.70 3.37 8.29
CA ARG A 395 -36.79 2.70 9.23
C ARG A 395 -37.51 1.65 10.11
N MET A 396 -38.65 2.00 10.71
CA MET A 396 -39.44 1.07 11.55
C MET A 396 -39.90 -0.18 10.78
N HIS A 397 -40.14 -0.07 9.46
CA HIS A 397 -40.49 -1.23 8.63
C HIS A 397 -39.27 -2.11 8.37
N ALA A 398 -38.13 -1.50 8.06
CA ALA A 398 -36.86 -2.18 7.85
C ALA A 398 -36.36 -2.91 9.10
N GLU A 399 -36.62 -2.37 10.29
CA GLU A 399 -36.25 -2.99 11.58
C GLU A 399 -37.18 -4.15 11.97
N LYS A 400 -38.47 -4.07 11.60
CA LYS A 400 -39.49 -5.02 12.07
C LYS A 400 -39.53 -6.32 11.24
N LEU A 401 -39.20 -6.26 9.96
CA LEU A 401 -39.35 -7.37 9.02
C LEU A 401 -38.02 -7.74 8.39
N ASN A 402 -37.85 -9.02 8.06
CA ASN A 402 -36.70 -9.48 7.29
C ASN A 402 -36.87 -9.13 5.80
N HIS A 403 -35.87 -8.49 5.20
CA HIS A 403 -35.82 -8.21 3.76
C HIS A 403 -34.78 -9.04 3.01
N LEU A 404 -34.02 -9.91 3.70
CA LEU A 404 -33.04 -10.81 3.08
C LEU A 404 -33.70 -12.03 2.42
N CYS A 405 -35.03 -12.06 2.34
CA CYS A 405 -35.84 -13.14 1.77
C CYS A 405 -36.29 -12.86 0.33
N GLU A 406 -36.65 -13.94 -0.37
CA GLU A 406 -37.26 -13.88 -1.69
C GLU A 406 -38.66 -13.22 -1.64
N PRO A 407 -39.03 -12.38 -2.62
CA PRO A 407 -40.37 -11.82 -2.71
C PRO A 407 -41.42 -12.93 -2.90
N THR A 408 -42.47 -12.89 -2.09
CA THR A 408 -43.64 -13.79 -2.23
C THR A 408 -44.87 -13.09 -2.83
N ARG A 409 -44.81 -11.76 -3.02
CA ARG A 409 -45.86 -10.94 -3.67
C ARG A 409 -45.29 -9.81 -4.54
N GLY A 410 -46.10 -9.35 -5.50
CA GLY A 410 -45.82 -8.19 -6.36
C GLY A 410 -44.95 -8.52 -7.59
N ASP A 411 -44.48 -7.47 -8.28
CA ASP A 411 -43.77 -7.56 -9.58
C ASP A 411 -42.46 -8.38 -9.55
N GLY A 412 -41.97 -8.76 -8.36
CA GLY A 412 -40.76 -9.55 -8.17
C GLY A 412 -41.00 -10.97 -7.64
N ALA A 413 -42.25 -11.40 -7.47
CA ALA A 413 -42.53 -12.77 -7.06
C ALA A 413 -42.14 -13.72 -8.21
N ALA A 414 -41.21 -14.65 -7.95
CA ALA A 414 -40.99 -15.76 -8.87
C ALA A 414 -42.33 -16.48 -9.06
N PRO A 415 -42.74 -16.83 -10.29
CA PRO A 415 -43.96 -17.59 -10.50
C PRO A 415 -43.85 -18.85 -9.65
N LEU A 416 -44.83 -19.06 -8.75
CA LEU A 416 -44.95 -20.31 -8.01
C LEU A 416 -44.87 -21.43 -9.03
N SER A 417 -43.78 -22.19 -9.02
CA SER A 417 -43.65 -23.38 -9.87
C SER A 417 -44.78 -24.31 -9.47
N ALA A 418 -45.76 -24.45 -10.37
CA ALA A 418 -46.92 -25.32 -10.21
C ALA A 418 -46.53 -26.79 -10.24
#